data_AF-A0A1Q5AKM9-F1
#
_entry.id   AF-A0A1Q5AKM9-F1
#
_cell.length_a   1.000
_cell.length_b   1.000
_cell.length_c   1.000
_cell.angle_alpha   90.00
_cell.angle_beta   90.00
_cell.angle_gamma   90.00
#
_symmetry.space_group_name_H-M   'P 1'
#
loop_
_entity.id
_entity.type
_entity.pdbx_description
1 polymer ?
#
loop_
_entity_poly.entity_id
_entity_poly.type
_entity_poly.pdbx_seq_one_letter_code
_entity_poly.pdbx_strand_id
1 'polypeptide(L)'
;MLALGLALIAWSAVLYATAPSFPELEQVDLTVLEEKPDGTCTVAYANPFAFDDEREGPYRCDARRSSSLKAPEYDTVTGFGWESGWVVAEGPDKGELYSLEEDGKARDEQIESSDAFVTAGLLLTITGLVGGNIRSLRRARGVRPGVLRRAARLKEAADTVARDHRRAVEAVRTAWAPLHQELVDGALDRIPVSRMRGLAEKRLRAQELEEGGVRTVRDVLDAGTWALAQFLGMERGMAEQTMAAARRTAAAVGREVTVRFDARGPEPRTTALLAALRVLVDAGPDARKAGRVGGELAARLEPLLITAEPAAGVREILRTGPYERDNTLAALTQLRLALAEAERERLAERFAQASVDLLRGPDAGADELATWADFESRPTAYYAALTEAVDHTDHKDHRDRAEAPAAARAPDGAGLTGSRRRHR
;
A
#
# COMPACT_ATOMS: atom_id res chain seq x y z
N MET A 1 10.88 -25.42 -16.42
CA MET A 1 12.20 -25.18 -15.80
C MET A 1 12.76 -26.42 -15.12
N LEU A 2 12.14 -26.96 -14.06
CA LEU A 2 12.69 -28.15 -13.37
C LEU A 2 12.76 -29.41 -14.25
N ALA A 3 11.68 -29.74 -14.98
CA ALA A 3 11.67 -30.87 -15.90
C ALA A 3 12.67 -30.72 -17.06
N LEU A 4 12.83 -29.49 -17.57
CA LEU A 4 13.80 -29.18 -18.63
C LEU A 4 15.24 -29.31 -18.11
N GLY A 5 15.52 -28.83 -16.89
CA GLY A 5 16.83 -28.97 -16.28
C GLY A 5 17.20 -30.45 -16.02
N LEU A 6 16.24 -31.26 -15.54
CA LEU A 6 16.45 -32.70 -15.37
C LEU A 6 16.66 -33.43 -16.71
N ALA A 7 15.95 -33.02 -17.76
CA ALA A 7 16.13 -33.58 -19.10
C ALA A 7 17.53 -33.29 -19.67
N LEU A 8 18.07 -32.08 -19.45
CA LEU A 8 19.43 -31.74 -19.88
C LEU A 8 20.51 -32.51 -19.12
N ILE A 9 20.33 -32.71 -17.81
CA ILE A 9 21.24 -33.54 -17.00
C ILE A 9 21.19 -35.00 -17.48
N ALA A 10 19.99 -35.53 -17.75
CA ALA A 10 19.84 -36.88 -18.29
C ALA A 10 20.47 -37.01 -19.69
N TRP A 11 20.35 -35.97 -20.53
CA TRP A 11 20.96 -35.94 -21.86
C TRP A 11 22.49 -35.93 -21.79
N SER A 12 23.08 -35.17 -20.87
CA SER A 12 24.52 -35.23 -20.61
C SER A 12 24.96 -36.65 -20.22
N ALA A 13 24.23 -37.31 -19.32
CA ALA A 13 24.59 -38.67 -18.91
C ALA A 13 24.57 -39.65 -20.10
N VAL A 14 23.65 -39.47 -21.04
CA VAL A 14 23.61 -40.24 -22.30
C VAL A 14 24.83 -39.93 -23.16
N LEU A 15 25.17 -38.65 -23.37
CA LEU A 15 26.35 -38.26 -24.15
C LEU A 15 27.65 -38.81 -23.55
N TYR A 16 27.79 -38.79 -22.22
CA TYR A 16 28.96 -39.35 -21.54
C TYR A 16 29.01 -40.88 -21.67
N ALA A 17 27.88 -41.58 -21.48
CA ALA A 17 27.83 -43.05 -21.55
C ALA A 17 27.99 -43.59 -22.97
N THR A 18 27.68 -42.78 -23.98
CA THR A 18 27.83 -43.13 -25.41
C THR A 18 29.13 -42.57 -26.00
N ALA A 19 29.97 -41.91 -25.21
CA ALA A 19 31.27 -41.46 -25.66
C ALA A 19 32.15 -42.69 -25.99
N PRO A 20 32.85 -42.70 -27.12
CA PRO A 20 33.70 -43.83 -27.49
C PRO A 20 34.74 -44.12 -26.40
N SER A 21 34.89 -45.39 -26.03
CA SER A 21 35.92 -45.82 -25.08
C SER A 21 37.30 -45.61 -25.68
N PHE A 22 38.28 -45.23 -24.83
CA PHE A 22 39.67 -45.22 -25.27
C PHE A 22 40.10 -46.68 -25.38
N PRO A 23 40.65 -47.11 -26.53
CA PRO A 23 41.23 -48.45 -26.62
C PRO A 23 42.41 -48.55 -25.65
N GLU A 24 42.75 -49.76 -25.21
CA GLU A 24 44.04 -49.97 -24.56
C GLU A 24 45.17 -49.63 -25.54
N LEU A 25 46.15 -48.83 -25.08
CA LEU A 25 47.27 -48.35 -25.89
C LEU A 25 48.60 -48.83 -25.31
N GLU A 26 49.52 -49.22 -26.18
CA GLU A 26 50.91 -49.58 -25.82
C GLU A 26 51.86 -48.53 -26.43
N GLN A 27 52.85 -48.08 -25.66
CA GLN A 27 53.83 -47.11 -26.14
C GLN A 27 54.89 -47.80 -27.00
N VAL A 28 55.22 -47.22 -28.14
CA VAL A 28 56.25 -47.73 -29.07
C VAL A 28 57.22 -46.62 -29.47
N ASP A 29 58.45 -47.02 -29.80
CA ASP A 29 59.44 -46.13 -30.37
C ASP A 29 59.22 -45.98 -31.88
N LEU A 30 59.23 -44.73 -32.36
CA LEU A 30 59.02 -44.36 -33.75
C LEU A 30 60.31 -43.79 -34.34
N THR A 31 60.73 -44.33 -35.47
CA THR A 31 61.83 -43.77 -36.27
C THR A 31 61.24 -42.77 -37.27
N VAL A 32 61.63 -41.50 -37.17
CA VAL A 32 61.11 -40.44 -38.06
C VAL A 32 61.94 -40.39 -39.33
N LEU A 33 61.32 -40.79 -40.44
CA LEU A 33 61.94 -40.83 -41.77
C LEU A 33 61.94 -39.46 -42.44
N GLU A 34 60.82 -38.74 -42.33
CA GLU A 34 60.63 -37.41 -42.89
C GLU A 34 59.73 -36.57 -41.97
N GLU A 35 60.08 -35.31 -41.70
CA GLU A 35 59.28 -34.36 -40.92
C GLU A 35 59.02 -33.10 -41.75
N LYS A 36 57.75 -32.78 -41.98
CA LYS A 36 57.31 -31.57 -42.69
C LYS A 36 57.24 -30.37 -41.73
N PRO A 37 57.34 -29.12 -42.24
CA PRO A 37 57.27 -27.92 -41.41
C PRO A 37 55.95 -27.72 -40.65
N ASP A 38 54.87 -28.39 -41.06
CA ASP A 38 53.56 -28.36 -40.40
C ASP A 38 53.43 -29.38 -39.24
N GLY A 39 54.48 -30.17 -38.98
CA GLY A 39 54.54 -31.17 -37.93
C GLY A 39 54.05 -32.56 -38.34
N THR A 40 53.68 -32.76 -39.61
CA THR A 40 53.37 -34.11 -40.13
C THR A 40 54.66 -34.87 -40.41
N CYS A 41 54.75 -36.07 -39.85
CA CYS A 41 55.89 -36.98 -39.97
C CYS A 41 55.50 -38.26 -40.70
N THR A 42 56.46 -38.83 -41.44
CA THR A 42 56.41 -40.23 -41.87
C THR A 42 57.31 -41.03 -40.94
N VAL A 43 56.75 -42.02 -40.26
CA VAL A 43 57.45 -42.80 -39.23
C VAL A 43 57.48 -44.28 -39.58
N ALA A 44 58.58 -44.95 -39.26
CA ALA A 44 58.71 -46.39 -39.23
C ALA A 44 58.67 -46.89 -37.77
N TYR A 45 57.95 -47.97 -37.51
CA TYR A 45 57.83 -48.55 -36.18
C TYR A 45 57.65 -50.06 -36.23
N ALA A 46 58.11 -50.75 -35.19
CA ALA A 46 57.90 -52.18 -35.03
C ALA A 46 56.56 -52.44 -34.31
N ASN A 47 55.73 -53.33 -34.86
CA ASN A 47 54.51 -53.76 -34.21
C ASN A 47 54.87 -54.66 -33.00
N PRO A 48 54.58 -54.26 -31.76
CA PRO A 48 54.97 -55.03 -30.57
C PRO A 48 54.20 -56.36 -30.44
N PHE A 49 53.15 -56.57 -31.25
CA PHE A 49 52.27 -57.73 -31.18
C PHE A 49 52.49 -58.76 -32.30
N ALA A 50 53.32 -58.46 -33.29
CA ALA A 50 53.65 -59.36 -34.40
C ALA A 50 55.16 -59.40 -34.65
N PHE A 51 55.73 -60.60 -34.69
CA PHE A 51 57.17 -60.77 -34.89
C PHE A 51 57.57 -60.39 -36.31
N ASP A 52 58.64 -59.59 -36.46
CA ASP A 52 59.16 -59.07 -37.75
C ASP A 52 58.15 -58.26 -38.59
N ASP A 53 57.21 -57.55 -37.94
CA ASP A 53 56.25 -56.65 -38.61
C ASP A 53 56.65 -55.19 -38.40
N GLU A 54 57.51 -54.68 -39.29
CA GLU A 54 57.82 -53.25 -39.39
C GLU A 54 56.82 -52.54 -40.28
N ARG A 55 56.26 -51.44 -39.80
CA ARG A 55 55.25 -50.66 -40.49
C ARG A 55 55.70 -49.22 -40.65
N GLU A 56 55.27 -48.61 -41.75
CA GLU A 56 55.44 -47.19 -42.01
C GLU A 56 54.08 -46.52 -42.09
N GLY A 57 53.96 -45.34 -41.50
CA GLY A 57 52.70 -44.60 -41.49
C GLY A 57 52.87 -43.11 -41.28
N PRO A 58 51.84 -42.33 -41.61
CA PRO A 58 51.79 -40.92 -41.22
C PRO A 58 51.58 -40.82 -39.70
N TYR A 59 52.28 -39.89 -39.07
CA TYR A 59 52.13 -39.55 -37.66
C TYR A 59 52.29 -38.05 -37.45
N ARG A 60 51.87 -37.55 -36.29
CA ARG A 60 52.07 -36.16 -35.91
C ARG A 60 53.12 -36.09 -34.82
N CYS A 61 54.34 -35.68 -35.17
CA CYS A 61 55.42 -35.56 -34.18
C CYS A 61 55.14 -34.41 -33.20
N ASP A 62 55.68 -34.51 -31.99
CA ASP A 62 55.57 -33.43 -31.03
C ASP A 62 56.41 -32.23 -31.49
N ALA A 63 55.75 -31.10 -31.77
CA ALA A 63 56.40 -29.86 -32.15
C ALA A 63 57.39 -29.34 -31.08
N ARG A 64 57.24 -29.76 -29.82
CA ARG A 64 58.10 -29.38 -28.69
C ARG A 64 59.27 -30.35 -28.47
N ARG A 65 59.39 -31.40 -29.27
CA ARG A 65 60.52 -32.35 -29.23
C ARG A 65 61.87 -31.62 -29.41
N SER A 66 62.85 -31.98 -28.60
CA SER A 66 64.19 -31.36 -28.63
C SER A 66 64.89 -31.58 -29.98
N SER A 67 65.74 -30.62 -30.40
CA SER A 67 66.45 -30.70 -31.69
C SER A 67 67.31 -31.96 -31.80
N SER A 68 67.88 -32.40 -30.67
CA SER A 68 68.72 -33.60 -30.55
C SER A 68 68.00 -34.91 -30.91
N LEU A 69 66.67 -34.91 -30.95
CA LEU A 69 65.85 -36.07 -31.34
C LEU A 69 65.34 -35.95 -32.79
N LYS A 70 65.66 -34.85 -33.48
CA LYS A 70 65.28 -34.62 -34.87
C LYS A 70 66.40 -35.03 -35.82
N ALA A 71 66.03 -35.39 -37.04
CA ALA A 71 66.97 -35.60 -38.13
C ALA A 71 67.76 -34.30 -38.44
N PRO A 72 69.08 -34.36 -38.73
CA PRO A 72 69.97 -35.52 -38.65
C PRO A 72 70.70 -35.65 -37.30
N GLU A 73 70.35 -34.84 -36.30
CA GLU A 73 71.08 -34.76 -35.01
C GLU A 73 70.98 -36.04 -34.18
N TYR A 74 69.85 -36.76 -34.27
CA TYR A 74 69.62 -37.98 -33.51
C TYR A 74 70.48 -39.16 -33.98
N ASP A 75 70.40 -39.52 -35.27
CA ASP A 75 71.24 -40.54 -35.89
C ASP A 75 71.97 -39.96 -37.10
N THR A 76 73.25 -39.66 -36.91
CA THR A 76 74.12 -39.10 -37.96
C THR A 76 74.49 -40.10 -39.07
N VAL A 77 74.23 -41.40 -38.88
CA VAL A 77 74.56 -42.46 -39.86
C VAL A 77 73.41 -42.64 -40.85
N THR A 78 72.17 -42.76 -40.36
CA THR A 78 70.98 -42.93 -41.20
C THR A 78 70.32 -41.60 -41.58
N GLY A 79 70.54 -40.56 -40.76
CA GLY A 79 69.92 -39.25 -40.91
C GLY A 79 68.48 -39.20 -40.38
N PHE A 80 68.00 -40.21 -39.65
CA PHE A 80 66.63 -40.26 -39.13
C PHE A 80 66.49 -39.65 -37.72
N GLY A 81 65.26 -39.27 -37.37
CA GLY A 81 64.88 -38.80 -36.03
C GLY A 81 64.21 -39.88 -35.18
N TRP A 82 63.86 -39.55 -33.93
CA TRP A 82 63.17 -40.46 -33.01
C TRP A 82 62.03 -39.78 -32.27
N GLU A 83 60.87 -40.42 -32.22
CA GLU A 83 59.68 -39.99 -31.49
C GLU A 83 59.10 -41.17 -30.70
N SER A 84 58.25 -40.89 -29.71
CA SER A 84 57.43 -41.93 -29.09
C SER A 84 55.98 -41.84 -29.56
N GLY A 85 55.39 -43.00 -29.85
CA GLY A 85 54.02 -43.12 -30.31
C GLY A 85 53.22 -44.12 -29.51
N TRP A 86 51.93 -44.21 -29.82
CA TRP A 86 51.03 -45.20 -29.25
C TRP A 86 50.50 -46.09 -30.36
N VAL A 87 50.37 -47.37 -30.08
CA VAL A 87 49.64 -48.30 -30.94
C VAL A 87 48.48 -48.92 -30.18
N VAL A 88 47.44 -49.27 -30.90
CA VAL A 88 46.26 -49.94 -30.34
C VAL A 88 46.66 -51.35 -29.85
N ALA A 89 46.36 -51.68 -28.59
CA ALA A 89 46.74 -52.94 -27.95
C ALA A 89 45.68 -54.05 -28.06
N GLU A 90 44.45 -53.71 -28.43
CA GLU A 90 43.29 -54.60 -28.46
C GLU A 90 42.38 -54.39 -29.68
N GLY A 91 41.52 -55.38 -29.96
CA GLY A 91 40.52 -55.25 -31.02
C GLY A 91 41.05 -55.45 -32.45
N PRO A 92 40.25 -55.06 -33.47
CA PRO A 92 40.56 -55.31 -34.88
C PRO A 92 41.73 -54.46 -35.40
N ASP A 93 41.97 -53.29 -34.81
CA ASP A 93 42.99 -52.32 -35.24
C ASP A 93 44.31 -52.50 -34.48
N LYS A 94 44.50 -53.65 -33.83
CA LYS A 94 45.66 -53.93 -32.98
C LYS A 94 46.99 -53.80 -33.75
N GLY A 95 47.90 -53.00 -33.22
CA GLY A 95 49.20 -52.68 -33.82
C GLY A 95 49.16 -51.50 -34.81
N GLU A 96 47.99 -50.91 -35.06
CA GLU A 96 47.90 -49.64 -35.80
C GLU A 96 48.26 -48.46 -34.91
N LEU A 97 48.89 -47.46 -35.53
CA LEU A 97 49.35 -46.24 -34.87
C LEU A 97 48.13 -45.38 -34.45
N TYR A 98 48.11 -44.95 -33.19
CA TYR A 98 47.02 -44.17 -32.61
C TYR A 98 47.49 -42.74 -32.31
N SER A 99 46.75 -41.76 -32.82
CA SER A 99 46.99 -40.34 -32.58
C SER A 99 46.05 -39.82 -31.50
N LEU A 100 46.60 -39.48 -30.32
CA LEU A 100 45.82 -38.93 -29.21
C LEU A 100 45.06 -37.64 -29.59
N GLU A 101 45.62 -36.82 -30.48
CA GLU A 101 45.00 -35.56 -30.91
C GLU A 101 43.90 -35.76 -31.96
N GLU A 102 44.09 -36.69 -32.91
CA GLU A 102 43.17 -36.86 -34.03
C GLU A 102 42.08 -37.88 -33.71
N ASP A 103 42.47 -39.02 -33.11
CA ASP A 103 41.56 -40.12 -32.78
C ASP A 103 40.83 -39.91 -31.45
N GLY A 104 41.34 -39.03 -30.58
CA GLY A 104 40.69 -38.61 -29.33
C GLY A 104 39.66 -37.48 -29.51
N LYS A 105 39.74 -36.72 -30.60
CA LYS A 105 39.00 -35.46 -30.80
C LYS A 105 37.47 -35.61 -30.71
N ALA A 106 36.92 -36.64 -31.33
CA ALA A 106 35.48 -36.88 -31.34
C ALA A 106 34.93 -37.13 -29.92
N ARG A 107 35.72 -37.82 -29.08
CA ARG A 107 35.39 -38.04 -27.68
C ARG A 107 35.46 -36.73 -26.89
N ASP A 108 36.51 -35.94 -27.08
CA ASP A 108 36.72 -34.68 -26.36
C ASP A 108 35.61 -33.67 -26.67
N GLU A 109 35.21 -33.52 -27.95
CA GLU A 109 34.10 -32.65 -28.36
C GLU A 109 32.75 -33.11 -27.74
N GLN A 110 32.54 -34.43 -27.61
CA GLN A 110 31.35 -35.00 -27.00
C GLN A 110 31.33 -34.81 -25.47
N ILE A 111 32.49 -34.88 -24.80
CA ILE A 111 32.63 -34.60 -23.37
C ILE A 111 32.40 -33.12 -23.07
N GLU A 112 32.98 -32.21 -23.86
CA GLU A 112 32.77 -30.76 -23.70
C GLU A 112 31.29 -30.38 -23.86
N SER A 113 30.62 -30.98 -24.86
CA SER A 113 29.18 -30.81 -25.06
C SER A 113 28.37 -31.33 -23.86
N SER A 114 28.76 -32.47 -23.29
CA SER A 114 28.14 -33.03 -22.09
C SER A 114 28.25 -32.06 -20.90
N ASP A 115 29.42 -31.48 -20.65
CA ASP A 115 29.65 -30.54 -19.54
C ASP A 115 28.80 -29.26 -19.65
N ALA A 116 28.64 -28.77 -20.88
CA ALA A 116 27.74 -27.64 -21.15
C ALA A 116 26.28 -27.97 -20.78
N PHE A 117 25.82 -29.18 -21.12
CA PHE A 117 24.46 -29.63 -20.79
C PHE A 117 24.24 -29.84 -19.29
N VAL A 118 25.22 -30.40 -18.54
CA VAL A 118 25.14 -30.50 -17.07
C VAL A 118 25.03 -29.12 -16.45
N THR A 119 25.90 -28.19 -16.86
CA THR A 119 25.96 -26.85 -16.28
C THR A 119 24.65 -26.09 -16.48
N ALA A 120 24.12 -26.11 -17.72
CA ALA A 120 22.84 -25.48 -18.04
C ALA A 120 21.67 -26.18 -17.29
N GLY A 121 21.67 -27.51 -17.23
CA GLY A 121 20.67 -28.29 -16.51
C GLY A 121 20.66 -28.01 -15.01
N LEU A 122 21.83 -27.90 -14.39
CA LEU A 122 22.01 -27.59 -12.96
C LEU A 122 21.49 -26.17 -12.64
N LEU A 123 21.81 -25.18 -13.46
CA LEU A 123 21.29 -23.82 -13.28
C LEU A 123 19.76 -23.76 -13.39
N LEU A 124 19.17 -24.46 -14.35
CA LEU A 124 17.72 -24.51 -14.55
C LEU A 124 17.00 -25.26 -13.43
N THR A 125 17.59 -26.35 -12.93
CA THR A 125 17.05 -27.10 -11.78
C THR A 125 17.14 -26.29 -10.49
N ILE A 126 18.27 -25.65 -10.17
CA ILE A 126 18.41 -24.77 -9.01
C ILE A 126 17.40 -23.62 -9.10
N THR A 127 17.31 -22.94 -10.24
CA THR A 127 16.36 -21.84 -10.44
C THR A 127 14.91 -22.33 -10.32
N GLY A 128 14.59 -23.51 -10.85
CA GLY A 128 13.28 -24.12 -10.73
C GLY A 128 12.93 -24.53 -9.30
N LEU A 129 13.88 -25.09 -8.55
CA LEU A 129 13.72 -25.53 -7.17
C LEU A 129 13.59 -24.33 -6.22
N VAL A 130 14.46 -23.33 -6.35
CA VAL A 130 14.45 -22.11 -5.52
C VAL A 130 13.26 -21.22 -5.88
N GLY A 131 13.04 -20.93 -7.17
CA GLY A 131 11.92 -20.10 -7.63
C GLY A 131 10.54 -20.75 -7.38
N GLY A 132 10.44 -22.07 -7.55
CA GLY A 132 9.25 -22.86 -7.23
C GLY A 132 8.95 -22.86 -5.74
N ASN A 133 9.95 -23.13 -4.89
CA ASN A 133 9.80 -23.16 -3.43
C ASN A 133 9.45 -21.78 -2.85
N ILE A 134 10.03 -20.68 -3.36
CA ILE A 134 9.70 -19.34 -2.86
C ILE A 134 8.21 -19.00 -3.12
N ARG A 135 7.66 -19.39 -4.28
CA ARG A 135 6.25 -19.13 -4.61
C ARG A 135 5.30 -20.03 -3.83
N SER A 136 5.63 -21.31 -3.61
CA SER A 136 4.82 -22.22 -2.80
C SER A 136 4.86 -21.85 -1.31
N LEU A 137 6.04 -21.53 -0.77
CA LEU A 137 6.23 -21.05 0.60
C LEU A 137 5.49 -19.74 0.86
N ARG A 138 5.48 -18.81 -0.11
CA ARG A 138 4.67 -17.57 -0.01
C ARG A 138 3.19 -17.85 0.18
N ARG A 139 2.62 -18.80 -0.59
CA ARG A 139 1.21 -19.21 -0.45
C ARG A 139 0.95 -19.94 0.86
N ALA A 140 1.81 -20.87 1.23
CA ALA A 140 1.68 -21.64 2.47
C ALA A 140 1.86 -20.78 3.73
N ARG A 141 2.66 -19.72 3.66
CA ARG A 141 2.91 -18.79 4.78
C ARG A 141 1.91 -17.64 4.88
N GLY A 142 1.01 -17.47 3.91
CA GLY A 142 -0.04 -16.44 3.97
C GLY A 142 0.32 -15.08 3.38
N VAL A 143 1.47 -14.96 2.70
CA VAL A 143 1.93 -13.71 2.08
C VAL A 143 1.05 -13.35 0.88
N ARG A 144 0.33 -12.23 0.97
CA ARG A 144 -0.65 -11.80 -0.05
C ARG A 144 -0.63 -10.27 -0.26
N PRO A 145 0.49 -9.72 -0.76
CA PRO A 145 0.64 -8.27 -0.98
C PRO A 145 -0.37 -7.70 -1.98
N GLY A 146 -0.95 -8.51 -2.86
CA GLY A 146 -2.02 -8.08 -3.76
C GLY A 146 -3.35 -7.79 -3.04
N VAL A 147 -3.66 -8.50 -1.96
CA VAL A 147 -4.87 -8.25 -1.16
C VAL A 147 -4.71 -6.95 -0.38
N LEU A 148 -3.57 -6.77 0.30
CA LEU A 148 -3.26 -5.55 1.05
C LEU A 148 -3.27 -4.32 0.15
N ARG A 149 -2.62 -4.36 -1.02
CA ARG A 149 -2.63 -3.25 -1.97
C ARG A 149 -4.03 -2.89 -2.45
N ARG A 150 -4.87 -3.88 -2.77
CA ARG A 150 -6.26 -3.62 -3.20
C ARG A 150 -7.11 -3.05 -2.05
N ALA A 151 -6.97 -3.60 -0.85
CA ALA A 151 -7.66 -3.10 0.34
C ALA A 151 -7.22 -1.68 0.71
N ALA A 152 -5.93 -1.36 0.61
CA ALA A 152 -5.40 -0.02 0.84
C ALA A 152 -5.95 0.99 -0.17
N ARG A 153 -5.96 0.65 -1.47
CA ARG A 153 -6.58 1.50 -2.51
C ARG A 153 -8.07 1.74 -2.28
N LEU A 154 -8.81 0.70 -1.87
CA LEU A 154 -10.23 0.83 -1.55
C LEU A 154 -10.45 1.72 -0.33
N LYS A 155 -9.64 1.56 0.73
CA LYS A 155 -9.69 2.42 1.92
C LYS A 155 -9.40 3.87 1.54
N GLU A 156 -8.39 4.11 0.71
CA GLU A 156 -8.03 5.45 0.23
C GLU A 156 -9.17 6.11 -0.55
N ALA A 157 -9.82 5.38 -1.47
CA ALA A 157 -10.99 5.88 -2.19
C ALA A 157 -12.16 6.20 -1.24
N ALA A 158 -12.41 5.30 -0.28
CA ALA A 158 -13.47 5.44 0.72
C ALA A 158 -13.26 6.64 1.67
N ASP A 159 -12.02 6.86 2.09
CA ASP A 159 -11.62 7.99 2.93
C ASP A 159 -11.66 9.31 2.15
N THR A 160 -11.28 9.29 0.87
CA THR A 160 -11.32 10.45 -0.01
C THR A 160 -12.74 10.96 -0.21
N VAL A 161 -13.69 10.10 -0.62
CA VAL A 161 -15.09 10.52 -0.78
C VAL A 161 -15.70 11.02 0.54
N ALA A 162 -15.34 10.41 1.68
CA ALA A 162 -15.81 10.85 3.00
C ALA A 162 -15.23 12.22 3.39
N ARG A 163 -13.98 12.52 3.02
CA ARG A 163 -13.38 13.85 3.19
C ARG A 163 -14.01 14.89 2.27
N ASP A 164 -14.20 14.56 1.00
CA ASP A 164 -14.76 15.49 0.01
C ASP A 164 -16.19 15.89 0.38
N HIS A 165 -17.01 14.92 0.80
CA HIS A 165 -18.36 15.19 1.28
C HIS A 165 -18.35 16.08 2.53
N ARG A 166 -17.48 15.79 3.51
CA ARG A 166 -17.32 16.65 4.70
C ARG A 166 -16.89 18.06 4.34
N ARG A 167 -15.98 18.22 3.38
CA ARG A 167 -15.51 19.53 2.91
C ARG A 167 -16.66 20.33 2.30
N ALA A 168 -17.48 19.70 1.46
CA ALA A 168 -18.64 20.34 0.84
C ALA A 168 -19.68 20.78 1.89
N VAL A 169 -19.99 19.93 2.88
CA VAL A 169 -20.88 20.28 4.00
C VAL A 169 -20.30 21.43 4.84
N GLU A 170 -19.00 21.42 5.11
CA GLU A 170 -18.35 22.49 5.89
C GLU A 170 -18.33 23.83 5.15
N ALA A 171 -18.20 23.82 3.81
CA ALA A 171 -18.32 25.02 3.00
C ALA A 171 -19.71 25.66 3.12
N VAL A 172 -20.77 24.84 3.09
CA VAL A 172 -22.14 25.32 3.33
C VAL A 172 -22.27 25.92 4.73
N ARG A 173 -21.75 25.24 5.76
CA ARG A 173 -21.81 25.74 7.15
C ARG A 173 -21.07 27.05 7.34
N THR A 174 -19.89 27.17 6.73
CA THR A 174 -19.07 28.39 6.77
C THR A 174 -19.81 29.57 6.14
N ALA A 175 -20.51 29.35 5.03
CA ALA A 175 -21.33 30.38 4.38
C ALA A 175 -22.64 30.67 5.13
N TRP A 176 -23.24 29.66 5.76
CA TRP A 176 -24.52 29.77 6.48
C TRP A 176 -24.39 30.45 7.84
N ALA A 177 -23.35 30.12 8.61
CA ALA A 177 -23.16 30.59 9.98
C ALA A 177 -23.33 32.11 10.15
N PRO A 178 -22.67 33.00 9.36
CA PRO A 178 -22.85 34.44 9.54
C PRO A 178 -24.28 34.91 9.24
N LEU A 179 -24.94 34.34 8.22
CA LEU A 179 -26.33 34.68 7.89
C LEU A 179 -27.30 34.27 8.98
N HIS A 180 -27.09 33.09 9.57
CA HIS A 180 -27.89 32.60 10.68
C HIS A 180 -27.68 33.44 11.94
N GLN A 181 -26.43 33.76 12.28
CA GLN A 181 -26.11 34.60 13.44
C GLN A 181 -26.77 35.97 13.34
N GLU A 182 -26.71 36.64 12.18
CA GLU A 182 -27.38 37.94 11.98
C GLU A 182 -28.90 37.89 12.20
N LEU A 183 -29.54 36.79 11.81
CA LEU A 183 -30.97 36.60 12.05
C LEU A 183 -31.28 36.31 13.52
N VAL A 184 -30.44 35.52 14.20
CA VAL A 184 -30.56 35.25 15.64
C VAL A 184 -30.38 36.54 16.43
N ASP A 185 -29.35 37.30 16.11
CA ASP A 185 -29.04 38.60 16.66
C ASP A 185 -30.23 39.57 16.52
N GLY A 186 -30.76 39.73 15.31
CA GLY A 186 -31.92 40.58 15.05
C GLY A 186 -33.21 40.09 15.70
N ALA A 187 -33.33 38.78 15.99
CA ALA A 187 -34.45 38.23 16.75
C ALA A 187 -34.28 38.50 18.25
N LEU A 188 -33.08 38.32 18.80
CA LEU A 188 -32.77 38.57 20.21
C LEU A 188 -32.90 40.05 20.58
N ASP A 189 -32.59 40.96 19.65
CA ASP A 189 -32.86 42.40 19.77
C ASP A 189 -34.33 42.75 19.97
N ARG A 190 -35.24 41.87 19.55
CA ARG A 190 -36.69 42.08 19.70
C ARG A 190 -37.28 41.42 20.93
N ILE A 191 -36.50 40.59 21.63
CA ILE A 191 -36.95 39.91 22.84
C ILE A 191 -36.57 40.75 24.05
N PRO A 192 -37.54 41.39 24.73
CA PRO A 192 -37.24 42.16 25.92
C PRO A 192 -36.77 41.24 27.05
N VAL A 193 -35.88 41.74 27.91
CA VAL A 193 -35.31 40.97 29.03
C VAL A 193 -36.38 40.44 29.99
N SER A 194 -37.52 41.14 30.10
CA SER A 194 -38.70 40.72 30.85
C SER A 194 -39.36 39.42 30.33
N ARG A 195 -39.16 39.05 29.06
CA ARG A 195 -39.62 37.77 28.48
C ARG A 195 -38.59 36.65 28.59
N MET A 196 -37.39 36.93 29.10
CA MET A 196 -36.34 35.92 29.23
C MET A 196 -36.69 34.87 30.29
N ARG A 197 -36.65 33.59 29.91
CA ARG A 197 -37.01 32.47 30.77
C ARG A 197 -36.03 32.37 31.95
N GLY A 198 -36.54 32.52 33.18
CA GLY A 198 -35.76 32.59 34.43
C GLY A 198 -35.73 33.99 35.08
N LEU A 199 -35.96 35.06 34.30
CA LEU A 199 -36.23 36.41 34.82
C LEU A 199 -37.71 36.79 34.74
N ALA A 200 -38.47 36.17 33.83
CA ALA A 200 -39.92 36.36 33.73
C ALA A 200 -40.67 36.09 35.06
N GLU A 201 -40.16 35.19 35.90
CA GLU A 201 -40.69 34.87 37.24
C GLU A 201 -40.35 35.95 38.28
N LYS A 202 -39.46 36.89 37.95
CA LYS A 202 -38.88 37.90 38.85
C LYS A 202 -38.97 39.30 38.23
N ARG A 203 -40.20 39.76 38.00
CA ARG A 203 -40.53 41.05 37.33
C ARG A 203 -39.69 42.25 37.81
N LEU A 204 -39.46 42.37 39.12
CA LEU A 204 -38.64 43.47 39.69
C LEU A 204 -37.21 43.50 39.12
N ARG A 205 -36.63 42.32 38.84
CA ARG A 205 -35.26 42.18 38.32
C ARG A 205 -35.13 42.49 36.84
N ALA A 206 -36.19 42.23 36.07
CA ALA A 206 -36.23 42.65 34.68
C ALA A 206 -36.26 44.18 34.59
N GLN A 207 -37.00 44.83 35.49
CA GLN A 207 -37.08 46.28 35.56
C GLN A 207 -35.73 46.93 35.95
N GLU A 208 -35.00 46.37 36.92
CA GLU A 208 -33.65 46.84 37.31
C GLU A 208 -32.65 46.80 36.14
N LEU A 209 -32.71 45.78 35.29
CA LEU A 209 -31.88 45.67 34.08
C LEU A 209 -32.29 46.69 33.01
N GLU A 210 -33.60 46.88 32.80
CA GLU A 210 -34.15 47.85 31.86
C GLU A 210 -33.77 49.29 32.24
N GLU A 211 -33.81 49.64 33.53
CA GLU A 211 -33.36 50.93 34.08
C GLU A 211 -31.84 51.13 33.92
N GLY A 212 -31.07 50.03 33.98
CA GLY A 212 -29.64 50.00 33.69
C GLY A 212 -29.27 50.04 32.19
N GLY A 213 -30.25 50.20 31.30
CA GLY A 213 -30.03 50.30 29.85
C GLY A 213 -29.99 48.95 29.11
N VAL A 214 -30.11 47.83 29.82
CA VAL A 214 -30.13 46.47 29.27
C VAL A 214 -31.58 46.05 29.05
N ARG A 215 -32.10 46.30 27.84
CA ARG A 215 -33.52 46.16 27.52
C ARG A 215 -33.84 44.84 26.81
N THR A 216 -32.89 44.28 26.09
CA THR A 216 -33.08 43.09 25.26
C THR A 216 -32.24 41.92 25.74
N VAL A 217 -32.55 40.71 25.26
CA VAL A 217 -31.69 39.54 25.50
C VAL A 217 -30.33 39.71 24.83
N ARG A 218 -30.25 40.43 23.70
CA ARG A 218 -28.97 40.77 23.06
C ARG A 218 -28.12 41.66 23.93
N ASP A 219 -28.71 42.71 24.52
CA ASP A 219 -27.99 43.64 25.40
C ASP A 219 -27.33 42.89 26.58
N VAL A 220 -28.00 41.86 27.12
CA VAL A 220 -27.45 41.00 28.17
C VAL A 220 -26.22 40.24 27.67
N LEU A 221 -26.27 39.67 26.46
CA LEU A 221 -25.18 38.91 25.87
C LEU A 221 -23.97 39.80 25.54
N ASP A 222 -24.23 41.00 25.00
CA ASP A 222 -23.20 41.97 24.62
C ASP A 222 -22.52 42.59 25.85
N ALA A 223 -23.27 42.83 26.94
CA ALA A 223 -22.70 43.27 28.21
C ALA A 223 -21.77 42.21 28.82
N GLY A 224 -22.16 40.93 28.75
CA GLY A 224 -21.40 39.83 29.30
C GLY A 224 -21.36 39.79 30.84
N THR A 225 -20.89 38.67 31.41
CA THR A 225 -20.93 38.43 32.86
C THR A 225 -20.23 39.52 33.68
N TRP A 226 -19.11 40.04 33.18
CA TRP A 226 -18.31 41.02 33.90
C TRP A 226 -19.00 42.39 33.97
N ALA A 227 -19.55 42.91 32.86
CA ALA A 227 -20.22 44.22 32.90
C ALA A 227 -21.51 44.16 33.73
N LEU A 228 -22.23 43.03 33.69
CA LEU A 228 -23.39 42.79 34.56
C LEU A 228 -23.00 42.85 36.05
N ALA A 229 -21.88 42.26 36.44
CA ALA A 229 -21.43 42.29 37.84
C ALA A 229 -20.86 43.67 38.25
N GLN A 230 -20.04 44.28 37.39
CA GLN A 230 -19.26 45.46 37.74
C GLN A 230 -20.02 46.78 37.60
N PHE A 231 -20.82 46.94 36.55
CA PHE A 231 -21.47 48.22 36.23
C PHE A 231 -22.94 48.26 36.63
N LEU A 232 -23.59 47.10 36.69
CA LEU A 232 -24.99 46.99 37.10
C LEU A 232 -25.13 46.54 38.56
N GLY A 233 -24.01 46.46 39.30
CA GLY A 233 -23.99 46.15 40.74
C GLY A 233 -24.47 44.74 41.09
N MET A 234 -24.48 43.82 40.13
CA MET A 234 -25.03 42.47 40.32
C MET A 234 -24.02 41.56 41.02
N GLU A 235 -24.51 40.71 41.94
CA GLU A 235 -23.68 39.65 42.51
C GLU A 235 -23.18 38.70 41.41
N ARG A 236 -21.93 38.23 41.50
CA ARG A 236 -21.30 37.41 40.46
C ARG A 236 -22.10 36.16 40.08
N GLY A 237 -22.62 35.41 41.06
CA GLY A 237 -23.45 34.23 40.80
C GLY A 237 -24.79 34.57 40.13
N MET A 238 -25.30 35.78 40.36
CA MET A 238 -26.50 36.30 39.71
C MET A 238 -26.22 36.73 38.26
N ALA A 239 -25.06 37.34 37.98
CA ALA A 239 -24.63 37.66 36.63
C ALA A 239 -24.43 36.40 35.78
N GLU A 240 -23.82 35.36 36.37
CA GLU A 240 -23.63 34.05 35.72
C GLU A 240 -24.98 33.38 35.39
N GLN A 241 -25.94 33.39 36.31
CA GLN A 241 -27.29 32.86 36.06
C GLN A 241 -28.03 33.62 34.96
N THR A 242 -27.90 34.95 34.94
CA THR A 242 -28.51 35.81 33.92
C THR A 242 -27.92 35.53 32.54
N MET A 243 -26.60 35.43 32.44
CA MET A 243 -25.92 35.03 31.20
C MET A 243 -26.30 33.62 30.76
N ALA A 244 -26.43 32.67 31.69
CA ALA A 244 -26.85 31.31 31.36
C ALA A 244 -28.29 31.29 30.81
N ALA A 245 -29.20 32.10 31.36
CA ALA A 245 -30.56 32.24 30.85
C ALA A 245 -30.60 32.90 29.47
N ALA A 246 -29.80 33.93 29.24
CA ALA A 246 -29.66 34.57 27.94
C ALA A 246 -29.12 33.60 26.88
N ARG A 247 -28.07 32.83 27.20
CA ARG A 247 -27.52 31.78 26.31
C ARG A 247 -28.54 30.68 25.99
N ARG A 248 -29.34 30.24 26.96
CA ARG A 248 -30.42 29.27 26.73
C ARG A 248 -31.50 29.84 25.81
N THR A 249 -31.84 31.12 25.95
CA THR A 249 -32.81 31.81 25.09
C THR A 249 -32.25 31.96 23.68
N ALA A 250 -30.99 32.40 23.54
CA ALA A 250 -30.28 32.45 22.27
C ALA A 250 -30.21 31.09 21.56
N ALA A 251 -29.93 30.02 22.30
CA ALA A 251 -29.94 28.66 21.75
C ALA A 251 -31.35 28.19 21.35
N ALA A 252 -32.40 28.63 22.05
CA ALA A 252 -33.78 28.34 21.65
C ALA A 252 -34.15 29.08 20.36
N VAL A 253 -33.89 30.40 20.31
CA VAL A 253 -34.12 31.24 19.13
C VAL A 253 -33.32 30.74 17.93
N GLY A 254 -32.05 30.36 18.14
CA GLY A 254 -31.19 29.82 17.10
C GLY A 254 -31.73 28.55 16.43
N ARG A 255 -32.53 27.75 17.14
CA ARG A 255 -33.20 26.57 16.55
C ARG A 255 -34.48 26.89 15.81
N GLU A 256 -35.14 28.01 16.12
CA GLU A 256 -36.38 28.44 15.47
C GLU A 256 -36.13 29.30 14.22
N VAL A 257 -35.05 30.07 14.22
CA VAL A 257 -34.68 30.97 13.12
C VAL A 257 -34.12 30.18 11.94
N THR A 258 -34.71 30.38 10.77
CA THR A 258 -34.31 29.75 9.51
C THR A 258 -33.87 30.80 8.49
N VAL A 259 -32.78 30.51 7.76
CA VAL A 259 -32.31 31.38 6.67
C VAL A 259 -33.21 31.17 5.46
N ARG A 260 -33.78 32.27 4.95
CA ARG A 260 -34.66 32.29 3.77
C ARG A 260 -34.00 33.04 2.62
N PHE A 261 -33.87 32.37 1.48
CA PHE A 261 -33.21 32.91 0.28
C PHE A 261 -34.09 33.92 -0.48
N ASP A 262 -35.42 33.81 -0.35
CA ASP A 262 -36.41 34.59 -1.11
C ASP A 262 -36.67 36.00 -0.54
N ALA A 263 -36.14 36.32 0.64
CA ALA A 263 -36.53 37.52 1.39
C ALA A 263 -35.73 38.79 1.05
N ARG A 264 -34.52 38.68 0.45
CA ARG A 264 -33.59 39.82 0.30
C ARG A 264 -32.99 40.02 -1.10
N GLY A 265 -33.37 39.19 -2.08
CA GLY A 265 -32.79 39.23 -3.42
C GLY A 265 -31.31 38.80 -3.44
N PRO A 266 -30.64 38.92 -4.61
CA PRO A 266 -29.26 38.48 -4.77
C PRO A 266 -28.27 39.36 -4.00
N GLU A 267 -27.88 38.91 -2.80
CA GLU A 267 -26.79 39.47 -1.99
C GLU A 267 -25.54 38.57 -2.08
N PRO A 268 -24.30 39.11 -2.06
CA PRO A 268 -23.07 38.31 -2.25
C PRO A 268 -22.91 37.13 -1.27
N ARG A 269 -23.29 37.32 0.00
CA ARG A 269 -23.21 36.26 1.02
C ARG A 269 -24.24 35.15 0.79
N THR A 270 -25.44 35.52 0.34
CA THR A 270 -26.51 34.60 -0.01
C THR A 270 -26.15 33.82 -1.28
N THR A 271 -25.57 34.49 -2.28
CA THR A 271 -25.02 33.85 -3.48
C THR A 271 -23.91 32.86 -3.14
N ALA A 272 -23.00 33.19 -2.22
CA ALA A 272 -21.96 32.28 -1.76
C ALA A 272 -22.53 31.01 -1.08
N LEU A 273 -23.58 31.17 -0.26
CA LEU A 273 -24.29 30.03 0.33
C LEU A 273 -24.99 29.16 -0.73
N LEU A 274 -25.66 29.78 -1.70
CA LEU A 274 -26.28 29.04 -2.81
C LEU A 274 -25.24 28.30 -3.66
N ALA A 275 -24.11 28.92 -3.95
CA ALA A 275 -23.01 28.29 -4.69
C ALA A 275 -22.45 27.07 -3.94
N ALA A 276 -22.31 27.16 -2.61
CA ALA A 276 -21.90 26.02 -1.79
C ALA A 276 -22.95 24.89 -1.75
N LEU A 277 -24.24 25.25 -1.63
CA LEU A 277 -25.34 24.28 -1.65
C LEU A 277 -25.48 23.58 -3.00
N ARG A 278 -25.25 24.31 -4.10
CA ARG A 278 -25.30 23.77 -5.46
C ARG A 278 -24.42 22.54 -5.63
N VAL A 279 -23.25 22.49 -5.00
CA VAL A 279 -22.35 21.32 -5.03
C VAL A 279 -23.05 20.07 -4.48
N LEU A 280 -23.72 20.18 -3.33
CA LEU A 280 -24.43 19.07 -2.70
C LEU A 280 -25.68 18.68 -3.50
N VAL A 281 -26.34 19.69 -4.07
CA VAL A 281 -27.57 19.60 -4.87
C VAL A 281 -27.30 18.91 -6.22
N ASP A 282 -26.17 19.21 -6.86
CA ASP A 282 -25.74 18.61 -8.13
C ASP A 282 -25.16 17.20 -7.91
N ALA A 283 -24.39 16.99 -6.83
CA ALA A 283 -23.89 15.67 -6.47
C ALA A 283 -25.00 14.71 -5.98
N GLY A 284 -26.11 15.26 -5.51
CA GLY A 284 -27.33 14.53 -5.17
C GLY A 284 -27.23 13.64 -3.91
N PRO A 285 -28.31 12.90 -3.59
CA PRO A 285 -28.38 12.08 -2.38
C PRO A 285 -27.37 10.92 -2.37
N ASP A 286 -26.93 10.47 -3.54
CA ASP A 286 -25.96 9.39 -3.68
C ASP A 286 -24.56 9.82 -3.18
N ALA A 287 -24.17 11.08 -3.33
CA ALA A 287 -22.91 11.58 -2.82
C ALA A 287 -22.84 11.54 -1.28
N ARG A 288 -23.95 11.87 -0.62
CA ARG A 288 -24.07 11.77 0.84
C ARG A 288 -24.02 10.31 1.32
N LYS A 289 -24.76 9.42 0.64
CA LYS A 289 -24.70 7.98 0.92
C LYS A 289 -23.28 7.44 0.73
N ALA A 290 -22.60 7.83 -0.34
CA ALA A 290 -21.22 7.45 -0.65
C ALA A 290 -20.24 7.97 0.40
N GLY A 291 -20.35 9.22 0.84
CA GLY A 291 -19.52 9.79 1.91
C GLY A 291 -19.66 9.03 3.24
N ARG A 292 -20.91 8.71 3.65
CA ARG A 292 -21.17 7.93 4.87
C ARG A 292 -20.62 6.50 4.77
N VAL A 293 -20.97 5.77 3.70
CA VAL A 293 -20.51 4.39 3.48
C VAL A 293 -18.99 4.34 3.33
N GLY A 294 -18.39 5.32 2.67
CA GLY A 294 -16.94 5.47 2.55
C GLY A 294 -16.26 5.64 3.90
N GLY A 295 -16.79 6.52 4.76
CA GLY A 295 -16.27 6.71 6.12
C GLY A 295 -16.35 5.44 6.97
N GLU A 296 -17.50 4.76 6.96
CA GLU A 296 -17.71 3.49 7.68
C GLU A 296 -16.77 2.38 7.17
N LEU A 297 -16.57 2.29 5.85
CA LEU A 297 -15.68 1.30 5.25
C LEU A 297 -14.21 1.59 5.55
N ALA A 298 -13.77 2.85 5.43
CA ALA A 298 -12.41 3.25 5.74
C ALA A 298 -12.07 2.94 7.21
N ALA A 299 -12.96 3.28 8.15
CA ALA A 299 -12.81 2.99 9.56
C ALA A 299 -12.74 1.48 9.86
N ARG A 300 -13.44 0.65 9.08
CA ARG A 300 -13.42 -0.82 9.21
C ARG A 300 -12.14 -1.43 8.62
N LEU A 301 -11.67 -0.91 7.48
CA LEU A 301 -10.49 -1.45 6.78
C LEU A 301 -9.17 -1.10 7.48
N GLU A 302 -9.10 0.04 8.15
CA GLU A 302 -7.86 0.51 8.80
C GLU A 302 -7.26 -0.47 9.82
N PRO A 303 -7.98 -0.91 10.86
CA PRO A 303 -7.41 -1.85 11.84
C PRO A 303 -7.06 -3.21 11.20
N LEU A 304 -7.80 -3.63 10.18
CA LEU A 304 -7.53 -4.87 9.44
C LEU A 304 -6.25 -4.77 8.60
N LEU A 305 -5.99 -3.62 7.98
CA LEU A 305 -4.76 -3.37 7.22
C LEU A 305 -3.54 -3.35 8.13
N ILE A 306 -3.64 -2.70 9.31
CA ILE A 306 -2.58 -2.68 10.32
C ILE A 306 -2.28 -4.10 10.81
N THR A 307 -3.33 -4.86 11.17
CA THR A 307 -3.16 -6.25 11.66
C THR A 307 -2.62 -7.20 10.58
N ALA A 308 -2.93 -6.94 9.31
CA ALA A 308 -2.50 -7.77 8.19
C ALA A 308 -1.14 -7.34 7.58
N GLU A 309 -0.51 -6.28 8.10
CA GLU A 309 0.77 -5.74 7.61
C GLU A 309 1.87 -6.81 7.45
N PRO A 310 2.07 -7.76 8.40
CA PRO A 310 3.12 -8.77 8.26
C PRO A 310 2.97 -9.65 7.01
N ALA A 311 1.75 -9.76 6.44
CA ALA A 311 1.51 -10.51 5.21
C ALA A 311 1.91 -9.76 3.93
N ALA A 312 2.49 -8.56 4.03
CA ALA A 312 3.07 -7.82 2.91
C ALA A 312 4.32 -8.52 2.34
N GLY A 313 5.07 -9.23 3.18
CA GLY A 313 6.35 -9.83 2.80
C GLY A 313 6.68 -11.14 3.51
N VAL A 314 7.68 -11.85 2.96
CA VAL A 314 8.10 -13.17 3.49
C VAL A 314 8.96 -13.01 4.74
N ARG A 315 9.73 -11.91 4.83
CA ARG A 315 10.63 -11.66 5.96
C ARG A 315 9.84 -11.27 7.21
N GLU A 316 8.77 -10.51 7.00
CA GLU A 316 7.88 -9.97 8.02
C GLU A 316 7.08 -11.10 8.65
N ILE A 317 6.36 -11.90 7.83
CA ILE A 317 5.58 -13.05 8.30
C ILE A 317 6.42 -14.14 8.99
N LEU A 318 7.72 -14.21 8.69
CA LEU A 318 8.65 -15.15 9.32
C LEU A 318 9.08 -14.74 10.73
N ARG A 319 9.03 -13.43 11.03
CA ARG A 319 9.33 -12.89 12.35
C ARG A 319 8.12 -12.90 13.28
N THR A 320 6.94 -12.96 12.70
CA THR A 320 5.65 -13.03 13.39
C THR A 320 5.51 -14.32 14.18
N GLY A 321 5.13 -14.23 15.44
CA GLY A 321 4.83 -15.40 16.29
C GLY A 321 3.58 -16.15 15.84
N PRO A 322 3.31 -17.38 16.35
CA PRO A 322 2.17 -18.19 15.92
C PRO A 322 0.81 -17.49 16.15
N TYR A 323 0.61 -16.87 17.31
CA TYR A 323 -0.62 -16.14 17.64
C TYR A 323 -0.86 -14.92 16.73
N GLU A 324 0.19 -14.13 16.49
CA GLU A 324 0.11 -12.94 15.62
C GLU A 324 -0.10 -13.34 14.15
N ARG A 325 0.41 -14.51 13.75
CA ARG A 325 0.19 -15.07 12.42
C ARG A 325 -1.27 -15.47 12.22
N ASP A 326 -1.91 -16.09 13.21
CA ASP A 326 -3.34 -16.44 13.14
C ASP A 326 -4.21 -15.19 13.03
N ASN A 327 -3.91 -14.14 13.80
CA ASN A 327 -4.57 -12.83 13.69
C ASN A 327 -4.38 -12.19 12.31
N THR A 328 -3.16 -12.26 11.76
CA THR A 328 -2.84 -11.79 10.40
C THR A 328 -3.69 -12.52 9.35
N LEU A 329 -3.80 -13.84 9.46
CA LEU A 329 -4.59 -14.66 8.52
C LEU A 329 -6.10 -14.41 8.65
N ALA A 330 -6.59 -14.20 9.88
CA ALA A 330 -7.98 -13.82 10.14
C ALA A 330 -8.28 -12.44 9.54
N ALA A 331 -7.43 -11.44 9.77
CA ALA A 331 -7.57 -10.10 9.19
C ALA A 331 -7.56 -10.14 7.65
N LEU A 332 -6.64 -10.91 7.05
CA LEU A 332 -6.61 -11.14 5.61
C LEU A 332 -7.88 -11.78 5.04
N THR A 333 -8.56 -12.61 5.83
CA THR A 333 -9.83 -13.22 5.44
C THR A 333 -10.96 -12.18 5.46
N GLN A 334 -11.02 -11.37 6.52
CA GLN A 334 -11.94 -10.23 6.61
C GLN A 334 -11.72 -9.21 5.48
N LEU A 335 -10.47 -8.87 5.15
CA LEU A 335 -10.15 -7.99 4.02
C LEU A 335 -10.65 -8.54 2.68
N ARG A 336 -10.60 -9.87 2.46
CA ARG A 336 -11.14 -10.46 1.22
C ARG A 336 -12.65 -10.39 1.15
N LEU A 337 -13.33 -10.63 2.27
CA LEU A 337 -14.78 -10.50 2.34
C LEU A 337 -15.19 -9.06 2.06
N ALA A 338 -14.53 -8.08 2.68
CA ALA A 338 -14.78 -6.66 2.45
C ALA A 338 -14.52 -6.25 0.98
N LEU A 339 -13.42 -6.74 0.37
CA LEU A 339 -13.14 -6.49 -1.04
C LEU A 339 -14.17 -7.12 -1.98
N ALA A 340 -14.60 -8.35 -1.71
CA ALA A 340 -15.60 -9.04 -2.52
C ALA A 340 -17.00 -8.41 -2.41
N GLU A 341 -17.37 -7.93 -1.23
CA GLU A 341 -18.59 -7.11 -1.06
C GLU A 341 -18.47 -5.80 -1.85
N ALA A 342 -17.37 -5.07 -1.66
CA ALA A 342 -17.14 -3.80 -2.34
C ALA A 342 -17.15 -3.91 -3.87
N GLU A 343 -16.62 -5.01 -4.41
CA GLU A 343 -16.62 -5.30 -5.86
C GLU A 343 -18.03 -5.63 -6.37
N ARG A 344 -18.80 -6.47 -5.67
CA ARG A 344 -20.21 -6.74 -6.00
C ARG A 344 -21.05 -5.47 -6.03
N GLU A 345 -20.77 -4.59 -5.09
CA GLU A 345 -21.44 -3.32 -4.93
C GLU A 345 -20.87 -2.20 -5.83
N ARG A 346 -19.76 -2.42 -6.53
CA ARG A 346 -19.06 -1.36 -7.30
C ARG A 346 -18.77 -0.11 -6.47
N LEU A 347 -18.34 -0.30 -5.23
CA LEU A 347 -18.10 0.81 -4.29
C LEU A 347 -16.99 1.73 -4.76
N ALA A 348 -15.93 1.19 -5.36
CA ALA A 348 -14.80 1.99 -5.83
C ALA A 348 -15.23 2.99 -6.91
N GLU A 349 -16.03 2.55 -7.88
CA GLU A 349 -16.57 3.40 -8.94
C GLU A 349 -17.56 4.43 -8.37
N ARG A 350 -18.44 4.01 -7.45
CA ARG A 350 -19.39 4.93 -6.80
C ARG A 350 -18.68 6.01 -5.98
N PHE A 351 -17.62 5.67 -5.25
CA PHE A 351 -16.83 6.64 -4.49
C PHE A 351 -16.09 7.60 -5.40
N ALA A 352 -15.49 7.10 -6.49
CA ALA A 352 -14.81 7.93 -7.47
C ALA A 352 -15.78 8.93 -8.14
N GLN A 353 -16.95 8.45 -8.58
CA GLN A 353 -17.97 9.29 -9.18
C GLN A 353 -18.46 10.37 -8.20
N ALA A 354 -18.83 9.99 -6.98
CA ALA A 354 -19.27 10.94 -5.97
C ALA A 354 -18.20 11.97 -5.60
N SER A 355 -16.93 11.56 -5.51
CA SER A 355 -15.81 12.48 -5.28
C SER A 355 -15.66 13.47 -6.44
N VAL A 356 -15.74 13.01 -7.70
CA VAL A 356 -15.74 13.88 -8.87
C VAL A 356 -16.90 14.88 -8.83
N ASP A 357 -18.12 14.42 -8.55
CA ASP A 357 -19.30 15.28 -8.50
C ASP A 357 -19.21 16.34 -7.38
N LEU A 358 -18.62 15.98 -6.23
CA LEU A 358 -18.34 16.90 -5.12
C LEU A 358 -17.19 17.88 -5.40
N LEU A 359 -16.19 17.46 -6.20
CA LEU A 359 -15.04 18.29 -6.57
C LEU A 359 -15.32 19.20 -7.76
N ARG A 360 -16.33 18.89 -8.58
CA ARG A 360 -16.82 19.74 -9.67
C ARG A 360 -17.49 21.04 -9.18
N GLY A 361 -17.47 21.28 -7.87
CA GLY A 361 -18.04 22.47 -7.23
C GLY A 361 -17.52 23.77 -7.83
N PRO A 362 -18.28 24.86 -7.63
CA PRO A 362 -18.36 26.00 -8.53
C PRO A 362 -16.97 26.46 -8.91
N ASP A 363 -16.66 26.48 -10.21
CA ASP A 363 -15.56 27.30 -10.71
C ASP A 363 -15.64 28.64 -9.97
N ALA A 364 -14.49 29.17 -9.53
CA ALA A 364 -14.40 30.35 -8.65
C ALA A 364 -14.97 31.67 -9.24
N GLY A 365 -15.82 31.57 -10.26
CA GLY A 365 -16.72 32.61 -10.77
C GLY A 365 -17.98 32.00 -11.40
N ALA A 366 -18.59 30.97 -10.78
CA ALA A 366 -19.90 30.48 -11.20
C ALA A 366 -20.84 31.68 -11.32
N ASP A 367 -21.32 31.90 -12.55
CA ASP A 367 -22.16 33.04 -12.90
C ASP A 367 -23.26 33.17 -11.86
N GLU A 368 -23.30 34.30 -11.14
CA GLU A 368 -24.26 34.53 -10.06
C GLU A 368 -25.69 34.29 -10.59
N LEU A 369 -25.94 34.72 -11.83
CA LEU A 369 -27.19 34.48 -12.55
C LEU A 369 -27.50 32.99 -12.72
N ALA A 370 -26.52 32.17 -13.11
CA ALA A 370 -26.71 30.73 -13.29
C ALA A 370 -26.96 30.00 -11.95
N THR A 371 -26.43 30.52 -10.84
CA THR A 371 -26.66 29.97 -9.49
C THR A 371 -28.06 30.30 -9.00
N TRP A 372 -28.49 31.54 -9.17
CA TRP A 372 -29.84 31.98 -8.82
C TRP A 372 -30.90 31.33 -9.70
N ALA A 373 -30.69 31.22 -11.01
CA ALA A 373 -31.61 30.55 -11.92
C ALA A 373 -31.76 29.05 -11.59
N ASP A 374 -30.68 28.37 -11.22
CA ASP A 374 -30.77 26.97 -10.78
C ASP A 374 -31.58 26.86 -9.48
N PHE A 375 -31.33 27.71 -8.48
CA PHE A 375 -32.13 27.76 -7.26
C PHE A 375 -33.62 27.99 -7.53
N GLU A 376 -33.96 28.97 -8.37
CA GLU A 376 -35.36 29.29 -8.73
C GLU A 376 -36.07 28.11 -9.41
N SER A 377 -35.34 27.28 -10.17
CA SER A 377 -35.89 26.11 -10.83
C SER A 377 -36.17 24.92 -9.90
N ARG A 378 -35.43 24.80 -8.78
CA ARG A 378 -35.48 23.64 -7.87
C ARG A 378 -35.28 24.02 -6.38
N PRO A 379 -36.09 24.92 -5.81
CA PRO A 379 -35.87 25.49 -4.48
C PRO A 379 -35.97 24.45 -3.35
N THR A 380 -36.81 23.43 -3.51
CA THR A 380 -36.98 22.35 -2.52
C THR A 380 -35.69 21.54 -2.32
N ALA A 381 -34.90 21.33 -3.37
CA ALA A 381 -33.64 20.61 -3.28
C ALA A 381 -32.59 21.39 -2.46
N TYR A 382 -32.55 22.72 -2.63
CA TYR A 382 -31.64 23.59 -1.87
C TYR A 382 -32.00 23.66 -0.38
N TYR A 383 -33.28 23.84 -0.06
CA TYR A 383 -33.72 23.84 1.34
C TYR A 383 -33.51 22.48 2.01
N ALA A 384 -33.76 21.37 1.31
CA ALA A 384 -33.48 20.03 1.83
C ALA A 384 -31.97 19.83 2.11
N ALA A 385 -31.09 20.24 1.18
CA ALA A 385 -29.65 20.17 1.36
C ALA A 385 -29.16 21.07 2.51
N LEU A 386 -29.76 22.25 2.69
CA LEU A 386 -29.45 23.14 3.80
C LEU A 386 -29.82 22.52 5.15
N THR A 387 -31.05 22.02 5.30
CA THR A 387 -31.48 21.34 6.53
C THR A 387 -30.56 20.16 6.83
N GLU A 388 -30.22 19.35 5.84
CA GLU A 388 -29.33 18.20 6.02
C GLU A 388 -27.90 18.58 6.44
N ALA A 389 -27.34 19.65 5.86
CA ALA A 389 -26.00 20.12 6.20
C ALA A 389 -25.92 20.66 7.64
N VAL A 390 -26.99 21.31 8.11
CA VAL A 390 -27.05 21.96 9.43
C VAL A 390 -27.52 21.00 10.54
N ASP A 391 -28.49 20.12 10.32
CA ASP A 391 -29.00 19.18 11.35
C ASP A 391 -27.95 18.15 11.81
N HIS A 392 -26.95 17.84 10.99
CA HIS A 392 -25.97 16.80 11.30
C HIS A 392 -25.03 17.19 12.47
N THR A 393 -25.03 18.44 12.94
CA THR A 393 -24.30 18.87 14.14
C THR A 393 -25.00 18.52 15.44
N ASP A 394 -26.34 18.60 15.52
CA ASP A 394 -27.06 18.33 16.77
C ASP A 394 -26.84 16.88 17.24
N HIS A 395 -26.81 15.92 16.31
CA HIS A 395 -26.54 14.52 16.63
C HIS A 395 -25.08 14.24 17.02
N LYS A 396 -24.11 14.95 16.43
CA LYS A 396 -22.68 14.76 16.74
C LYS A 396 -22.30 15.43 18.07
N ASP A 397 -22.82 16.63 18.33
CA ASP A 397 -22.58 17.39 19.57
C ASP A 397 -23.24 16.71 20.79
N HIS A 398 -24.36 16.01 20.58
CA HIS A 398 -24.95 15.13 21.60
C HIS A 398 -24.13 13.86 21.87
N ARG A 399 -23.55 13.25 20.83
CA ARG A 399 -22.72 12.03 20.97
C ARG A 399 -21.36 12.34 21.63
N ASP A 400 -20.69 13.40 21.19
CA ASP A 400 -19.39 13.82 21.74
C ASP A 400 -19.54 14.31 23.20
N ARG A 401 -20.68 14.92 23.59
CA ARG A 401 -21.01 15.19 25.01
C ARG A 401 -21.36 13.95 25.83
N ALA A 402 -21.94 12.91 25.22
CA ALA A 402 -22.26 11.66 25.90
C ALA A 402 -21.02 10.76 26.10
N GLU A 403 -20.00 10.87 25.24
CA GLU A 403 -18.72 10.16 25.34
C GLU A 403 -17.64 10.92 26.13
N ALA A 404 -17.90 12.16 26.58
CA ALA A 404 -17.02 12.86 27.50
C ALA A 404 -17.02 12.17 28.88
N PRO A 405 -15.88 11.67 29.40
CA PRO A 405 -15.85 11.05 30.71
C PRO A 405 -16.21 12.09 31.77
N ALA A 406 -17.20 11.76 32.60
CA ALA A 406 -17.62 12.56 33.74
C ALA A 406 -16.40 12.84 34.64
N ALA A 407 -15.83 14.04 34.49
CA ALA A 407 -14.73 14.49 35.32
C ALA A 407 -15.19 14.44 36.79
N ALA A 408 -14.38 13.77 37.59
CA ALA A 408 -14.62 13.43 38.98
C ALA A 408 -15.13 14.64 39.80
N ARG A 409 -16.34 14.51 40.33
CA ARG A 409 -16.75 15.26 41.52
C ARG A 409 -15.91 14.74 42.69
N ALA A 410 -14.94 15.53 43.12
CA ALA A 410 -14.31 15.36 44.42
C ALA A 410 -15.38 15.58 45.52
N PRO A 411 -15.49 14.71 46.54
CA PRO A 411 -16.34 15.00 47.68
C PRO A 411 -15.67 16.02 48.60
N ASP A 412 -16.38 17.12 48.85
CA ASP A 412 -16.04 18.15 49.81
C ASP A 412 -15.97 17.59 51.25
N GLY A 413 -14.88 17.98 51.92
CA GLY A 413 -14.70 18.22 53.36
C GLY A 413 -15.68 17.60 54.36
N ALA A 414 -15.28 16.48 54.96
CA ALA A 414 -15.75 16.11 56.30
C ALA A 414 -15.06 17.00 57.34
N GLY A 415 -15.83 17.93 57.91
CA GLY A 415 -15.42 18.84 58.95
C GLY A 415 -14.96 18.13 60.22
N LEU A 416 -13.82 18.60 60.73
CA LEU A 416 -13.34 18.39 62.08
C LEU A 416 -14.31 19.01 63.08
N THR A 417 -14.99 18.18 63.87
CA THR A 417 -15.43 18.58 65.21
C THR A 417 -14.95 17.52 66.20
N GLY A 418 -13.87 17.86 66.91
CA GLY A 418 -13.51 17.15 68.13
C GLY A 418 -14.55 17.42 69.23
N SER A 419 -14.73 16.45 70.12
CA SER A 419 -14.76 16.66 71.57
C SER A 419 -15.28 15.42 72.31
N ARG A 420 -14.40 14.90 73.17
CA ARG A 420 -14.65 14.40 74.53
C ARG A 420 -15.20 12.98 74.79
N ARG A 421 -14.39 12.32 75.64
CA ARG A 421 -14.72 11.46 76.80
C ARG A 421 -15.11 10.02 76.46
N ARG A 422 -14.72 8.98 77.20
CA ARG A 422 -13.82 8.73 78.34
C ARG A 422 -14.04 7.23 78.62
N HIS A 423 -12.98 6.49 78.97
CA HIS A 423 -12.99 5.20 79.70
C HIS A 423 -13.79 4.05 79.04
N ARG A 424 -13.28 2.82 78.95
CA ARG A 424 -12.38 2.10 79.84
C ARG A 424 -11.78 0.94 79.06
#